data_AF-A0A2V6LMG0-F1
#
_entry.id   AF-A0A2V6LMG0-F1
#
_cell.length_a   1.000
_cell.length_b   1.000
_cell.length_c   1.000
_cell.angle_alpha   90.00
_cell.angle_beta   90.00
_cell.angle_gamma   90.00
#
_symmetry.space_group_name_H-M   'P 1'
#
loop_
_entity.id
_entity.type
_entity.pdbx_description
1 polymer ?
#
loop_
_entity_poly.entity_id
_entity_poly.type
_entity_poly.pdbx_seq_one_letter_code
_entity_poly.pdbx_strand_id
1 'polypeptide(L)'
;MFIAIFFLFLNTGPSNTALANVSLPAVRATAFAANIFVIHALGDVQAFWLLGYIGGHANMHVAFLFVSGIIFLSGLAWLIGVKYLPADTAAVENADIT
;
A
#
# COMPACT_ATOMS: atom_id res chain seq x y z
N MET A 1 -13.71 15.20 -2.18
CA MET A 1 -12.52 14.79 -2.96
C MET A 1 -11.21 15.09 -2.22
N PHE A 2 -10.91 16.36 -1.89
CA PHE A 2 -9.64 16.75 -1.25
C PHE A 2 -9.30 15.97 0.02
N ILE A 3 -10.22 15.89 0.99
CA ILE A 3 -9.98 15.22 2.27
C ILE A 3 -9.67 13.73 2.09
N ALA A 4 -10.40 13.04 1.19
CA ALA A 4 -10.16 11.64 0.91
C ALA A 4 -8.77 11.41 0.29
N ILE A 5 -8.41 12.25 -0.69
CA ILE A 5 -7.08 12.21 -1.34
C ILE A 5 -5.97 12.51 -0.32
N PHE A 6 -6.18 13.50 0.55
CA PHE A 6 -5.24 13.83 1.62
C PHE A 6 -4.95 12.62 2.51
N PHE A 7 -5.99 11.95 3.02
CA PHE A 7 -5.81 10.76 3.86
C PHE A 7 -5.23 9.57 3.11
N LEU A 8 -5.57 9.41 1.83
CA LEU A 8 -4.98 8.37 0.99
C LEU A 8 -3.47 8.56 0.86
N PHE A 9 -3.00 9.79 0.59
CA PHE A 9 -1.57 10.08 0.46
C PHE A 9 -0.85 10.26 1.79
N LEU A 10 -1.57 10.57 2.88
CA LEU A 10 -1.01 10.59 4.22
C LEU A 10 -0.45 9.21 4.62
N ASN A 11 -1.02 8.12 4.08
CA ASN A 11 -0.55 6.75 4.33
C ASN A 11 0.85 6.46 3.77
N THR A 12 1.30 7.17 2.73
CA THR A 12 2.58 6.89 2.04
C THR A 12 3.78 6.96 2.99
N GLY A 13 3.83 7.97 3.87
CA GLY A 13 4.91 8.12 4.85
C GLY A 13 4.96 6.96 5.86
N PRO A 14 3.89 6.75 6.66
CA PRO A 14 3.82 5.66 7.63
C PRO A 14 4.04 4.28 7.01
N SER A 15 3.50 4.02 5.82
CA SER A 15 3.67 2.73 5.11
C SER A 15 5.14 2.46 4.77
N ASN A 16 5.84 3.46 4.22
CA ASN A 16 7.26 3.35 3.90
C ASN A 16 8.11 3.17 5.17
N THR A 17 7.78 3.87 6.25
CA THR A 17 8.46 3.69 7.54
C THR A 17 8.24 2.29 8.11
N ALA A 18 7.02 1.76 8.04
CA ALA A 18 6.73 0.40 8.48
C ALA A 18 7.58 -0.62 7.70
N LEU A 19 7.64 -0.50 6.37
CA LEU A 19 8.47 -1.37 5.53
C LEU A 19 9.96 -1.27 5.88
N ALA A 20 10.47 -0.06 6.13
CA ALA A 20 11.86 0.14 6.54
C ALA A 20 12.18 -0.51 7.89
N ASN A 21 11.26 -0.45 8.85
CA ASN A 21 11.45 -0.97 10.19
C ASN A 21 11.39 -2.50 10.26
N VAL A 22 10.66 -3.15 9.35
CA VAL A 22 10.58 -4.62 9.27
C VAL A 22 11.54 -5.23 8.25
N SER A 23 12.44 -4.42 7.69
CA SER A 23 13.48 -4.89 6.77
C SER A 23 14.88 -4.69 7.35
N LEU A 24 15.67 -5.77 7.32
CA LEU A 24 17.09 -5.73 7.69
C LEU A 24 17.82 -4.68 6.83
N PRO A 25 18.77 -3.92 7.40
CA PRO A 25 19.50 -2.89 6.68
C PRO A 25 20.12 -3.39 5.37
N ALA A 26 20.65 -4.62 5.38
CA ALA A 26 21.32 -5.24 4.23
C ALA A 26 20.41 -5.48 3.01
N VAL A 27 19.09 -5.61 3.21
CA VAL A 27 18.13 -5.93 2.13
C VAL A 27 17.04 -4.87 1.94
N ARG A 28 17.10 -3.75 2.68
CA ARG A 28 16.08 -2.70 2.66
C ARG A 28 15.83 -2.15 1.25
N ALA A 29 16.89 -1.94 0.47
CA ALA A 29 16.76 -1.49 -0.92
C ALA A 29 15.93 -2.48 -1.77
N THR A 30 16.18 -3.78 -1.62
CA THR A 30 15.43 -4.85 -2.29
C THR A 30 13.99 -4.91 -1.81
N ALA A 31 13.74 -4.72 -0.51
CA ALA A 31 12.39 -4.67 0.06
C ALA A 31 11.55 -3.53 -0.55
N PHE A 32 12.12 -2.33 -0.67
CA PHE A 32 11.48 -1.21 -1.36
C PHE A 32 11.29 -1.48 -2.85
N ALA A 33 12.27 -2.06 -3.53
CA ALA A 33 12.15 -2.42 -4.94
C ALA A 33 11.01 -3.42 -5.18
N ALA A 34 10.90 -4.44 -4.32
CA ALA A 34 9.82 -5.42 -4.37
C ALA A 34 8.45 -4.77 -4.12
N ASN A 35 8.34 -3.87 -3.13
CA ASN A 35 7.11 -3.12 -2.86
C ASN A 35 6.67 -2.28 -4.08
N ILE A 36 7.60 -1.52 -4.66
CA ILE A 36 7.34 -0.72 -5.86
C ILE A 36 6.93 -1.61 -7.03
N PHE A 37 7.63 -2.72 -7.24
CA PHE A 37 7.31 -3.69 -8.28
C PHE A 37 5.89 -4.25 -8.12
N VAL A 38 5.49 -4.67 -6.92
CA VAL A 38 4.14 -5.18 -6.66
C VAL A 38 3.07 -4.12 -6.95
N ILE A 39 3.29 -2.88 -6.51
CA ILE A 39 2.37 -1.77 -6.78
C ILE A 39 2.26 -1.52 -8.28
N HIS A 40 3.35 -1.55 -9.04
CA HIS A 40 3.34 -1.31 -10.49
C HIS A 40 2.84 -2.51 -11.30
N ALA A 41 3.04 -3.73 -10.82
CA ALA A 41 2.62 -4.94 -11.51
C ALA A 41 1.11 -5.23 -11.34
N LEU A 42 0.49 -4.72 -10.27
CA LEU A 42 -0.90 -5.02 -9.94
C LEU A 42 -1.80 -3.78 -9.85
N GLY A 43 -1.25 -2.62 -9.49
CA GLY A 43 -2.04 -1.46 -9.09
C GLY A 43 -1.91 -0.29 -10.05
N ASP A 44 -0.74 0.35 -10.10
CA ASP A 44 -0.58 1.71 -10.63
C ASP A 44 -0.96 1.82 -12.12
N VAL A 45 -0.31 1.03 -12.98
CA VAL A 45 -0.57 1.06 -14.43
C VAL A 45 -1.92 0.41 -14.78
N GLN A 46 -2.31 -0.61 -14.02
CA GLN A 46 -3.46 -1.47 -14.23
C GLN A 46 -4.75 -0.72 -13.87
N ALA A 47 -4.70 0.14 -12.85
CA ALA A 47 -5.82 0.97 -12.42
C ALA A 47 -6.27 1.93 -13.53
N PHE A 48 -5.34 2.52 -14.29
CA PHE A 48 -5.70 3.42 -15.40
C PHE A 48 -6.55 2.71 -16.46
N TRP A 49 -6.12 1.52 -16.88
CA TRP A 49 -6.87 0.72 -17.86
C TRP A 49 -8.23 0.28 -17.30
N LEU A 50 -8.26 -0.23 -16.07
CA LEU A 50 -9.48 -0.77 -15.47
C LEU A 50 -10.53 0.31 -15.22
N LEU A 51 -10.14 1.47 -14.67
CA LEU A 51 -11.06 2.58 -14.42
C LEU A 51 -11.56 3.20 -15.74
N GLY A 52 -10.69 3.30 -16.75
CA GLY A 52 -11.08 3.71 -18.09
C GLY A 52 -12.10 2.75 -18.73
N TYR A 53 -11.87 1.44 -18.60
CA TYR A 53 -12.78 0.41 -19.09
C TYR A 53 -14.16 0.49 -18.43
N ILE A 54 -14.22 0.57 -17.09
CA ILE A 54 -15.47 0.71 -16.34
C ILE A 54 -16.17 2.03 -16.69
N GLY A 55 -15.40 3.12 -16.79
CA GLY A 55 -15.92 4.44 -17.15
C GLY A 55 -16.55 4.45 -18.55
N GLY A 56 -15.95 3.75 -19.52
CA GLY A 56 -16.43 3.65 -20.89
C GLY A 56 -17.62 2.71 -21.10
N HIS A 57 -17.80 1.69 -20.24
CA HIS A 57 -18.88 0.69 -20.38
C HIS A 57 -20.03 0.87 -19.38
N ALA A 58 -19.83 1.66 -18.32
CA ALA A 58 -20.86 1.98 -17.33
C ALA A 58 -20.98 3.50 -17.15
N ASN A 59 -20.11 4.08 -16.32
CA ASN A 59 -19.90 5.52 -16.14
C ASN A 59 -18.82 5.76 -15.07
N MET A 60 -18.36 7.01 -14.95
CA MET A 60 -17.34 7.38 -13.97
C MET A 60 -17.79 7.26 -12.51
N HIS A 61 -19.08 7.44 -12.19
CA HIS A 61 -19.54 7.24 -10.80
C HIS A 61 -19.32 5.80 -10.34
N VAL A 62 -19.61 4.81 -11.21
CA VAL A 62 -19.37 3.39 -10.91
C VAL A 62 -17.87 3.11 -10.78
N ALA A 63 -17.03 3.67 -11.66
CA ALA A 63 -15.58 3.53 -11.56
C ALA A 63 -15.03 4.08 -10.23
N PHE A 64 -15.52 5.26 -9.79
CA PHE A 64 -15.15 5.84 -8.51
C PHE A 64 -15.66 5.04 -7.30
N LEU A 65 -16.86 4.47 -7.37
CA LEU A 65 -17.38 3.57 -6.33
C LEU A 65 -16.52 2.30 -6.24
N PHE A 66 -16.12 1.74 -7.37
CA PHE A 66 -15.26 0.56 -7.43
C PHE A 66 -13.90 0.81 -6.76
N VAL A 67 -13.18 1.88 -7.14
CA VAL A 67 -11.89 2.21 -6.50
C VAL A 67 -12.04 2.55 -5.02
N SER A 68 -13.14 3.20 -4.61
CA SER A 68 -13.43 3.46 -3.19
C SER A 68 -13.58 2.16 -2.40
N GLY A 69 -14.24 1.15 -2.98
CA GLY A 69 -14.35 -0.19 -2.39
C GLY A 69 -12.99 -0.87 -2.22
N ILE A 70 -12.11 -0.80 -3.21
CA ILE A 70 -10.75 -1.34 -3.11
C ILE A 70 -9.94 -0.63 -2.02
N ILE A 71 -10.01 0.70 -1.94
CA ILE A 71 -9.33 1.48 -0.89
C ILE A 71 -9.84 1.06 0.50
N PHE A 72 -11.15 0.87 0.66
CA PHE A 72 -11.72 0.40 1.91
C PHE A 72 -11.21 -1.00 2.31
N LEU A 73 -11.20 -1.95 1.36
CA LEU A 73 -10.65 -3.29 1.60
C LEU A 73 -9.16 -3.26 1.96
N SER A 74 -8.38 -2.40 1.31
CA SER A 74 -6.96 -2.16 1.65
C SER A 74 -6.81 -1.64 3.08
N GLY A 75 -7.67 -0.70 3.50
CA GLY A 75 -7.72 -0.22 4.88
C GLY A 75 -7.98 -1.34 5.89
N LEU A 76 -8.91 -2.27 5.59
CA LEU A 76 -9.15 -3.44 6.44
C LEU A 76 -7.94 -4.37 6.52
N ALA A 77 -7.28 -4.62 5.38
CA ALA A 77 -6.06 -5.42 5.35
C ALA A 77 -4.96 -4.82 6.24
N TRP A 78 -4.80 -3.49 6.21
CA TRP A 78 -3.90 -2.76 7.10
C TRP A 78 -4.24 -2.94 8.58
N LEU A 79 -5.51 -2.82 8.94
CA LEU A 79 -5.96 -3.00 10.32
C LEU A 79 -5.70 -4.43 10.84
N ILE A 80 -5.86 -5.43 9.97
CA ILE A 80 -5.52 -6.82 10.30
C ILE A 80 -4.01 -6.99 10.50
N GLY A 81 -3.20 -6.30 9.69
CA GLY A 81 -1.75 -6.35 9.69
C GLY A 81 -1.07 -5.63 10.87
N VAL A 82 -1.70 -4.58 11.41
CA VAL A 82 -1.03 -3.67 12.38
C VAL A 82 -0.49 -4.38 13.63
N LYS A 83 -1.13 -5.47 14.06
CA LYS A 83 -0.73 -6.24 15.25
C LYS A 83 0.60 -6.97 15.11
N TYR A 84 1.06 -7.20 13.87
CA TYR A 84 2.34 -7.89 13.60
C TYR A 84 3.54 -6.94 13.63
N LEU A 85 3.30 -5.66 13.36
CA LEU A 85 4.35 -4.66 13.20
C LEU A 85 5.32 -4.54 14.41
N PRO A 86 4.87 -4.54 15.67
CA PRO A 86 5.79 -4.46 16.81
C PRO A 86 6.72 -5.66 16.91
N ALA A 87 6.20 -6.87 16.67
CA ALA A 87 6.98 -8.10 16.74
C ALA A 87 8.01 -8.19 15.62
N ASP A 88 7.62 -7.83 14.40
CA ASP A 88 8.50 -7.84 13.23
C ASP A 88 9.62 -6.79 13.34
N THR A 89 9.30 -5.61 13.88
CA THR A 89 10.29 -4.55 14.13
C THR A 89 11.31 -4.99 15.18
N ALA A 90 10.86 -5.57 16.29
CA ALA A 90 11.75 -6.08 17.32
C ALA A 90 12.65 -7.22 16.81
N ALA A 91 12.15 -8.06 15.89
CA ALA A 91 12.96 -9.13 15.30
C ALA A 91 14.13 -8.56 14.47
N VAL A 92 13.91 -7.48 13.72
CA VAL A 92 14.97 -6.78 12.96
C VAL A 92 15.97 -6.12 13.90
N GLU A 93 15.49 -5.41 14.93
CA GLU A 93 16.37 -4.73 15.90
C GLU A 93 17.30 -5.72 16.64
N ASN A 94 16.77 -6.88 17.05
CA ASN A 94 17.59 -7.90 17.71
C ASN A 94 18.63 -8.54 16.78
N ALA A 95 18.30 -8.69 15.49
CA ALA A 95 19.20 -9.25 14.50
C ALA A 95 20.36 -8.30 14.13
N ASP A 96 20.18 -6.99 14.26
CA ASP A 96 21.24 -5.99 14.04
C ASP A 96 22.27 -5.93 15.19
N ILE A 97 21.95 -6.47 16.37
CA ILE A 97 22.81 -6.44 17.57
C ILE A 97 23.69 -7.70 17.70
N THR A 98 23.37 -8.77 16.97
CA THR A 98 24.13 -10.04 16.92
C THR A 98 25.10 -10.09 15.75
#